data_AF-R5K604-F1
#
_entry.id   AF-R5K604-F1
#
_cell.length_a   1.000
_cell.length_b   1.000
_cell.length_c   1.000
_cell.angle_alpha   90.00
_cell.angle_beta   90.00
_cell.angle_gamma   90.00
#
_symmetry.space_group_name_H-M   'P 1'
#
loop_
_entity.id
_entity.type
_entity.pdbx_description
1 polymer ?
#
loop_
_entity_poly.entity_id
_entity_poly.type
_entity_poly.pdbx_seq_one_letter_code
_entity_poly.pdbx_strand_id
1 'polypeptide(L)'
;MAITVKDLFQYDPNFDQAKIRRLTGKTNYKKSDSVDLSRLAALNDKDLSVFAAKKEGKSFLNSIQDDNMRTQIADAARIKNEEKTQNNKNADTPAGIPMNKSIFDIKH
;
A
#
# COMPACT_ATOMS: atom_id res chain seq x y z
N MET A 1 -8.50 4.43 -9.44
CA MET A 1 -7.55 3.50 -10.07
C MET A 1 -7.70 3.65 -11.57
N ALA A 2 -6.60 3.80 -12.30
CA ALA A 2 -6.60 3.92 -13.75
C ALA A 2 -5.46 3.06 -14.28
N ILE A 3 -5.78 2.03 -15.05
CA ILE A 3 -4.79 1.24 -15.78
C ILE A 3 -4.37 2.07 -16.98
N THR A 4 -3.09 2.11 -17.31
CA THR A 4 -2.59 2.79 -18.51
C THR A 4 -2.33 1.79 -19.64
N VAL A 5 -2.24 2.29 -20.86
CA VAL A 5 -1.81 1.47 -22.02
C VAL A 5 -0.46 0.82 -21.76
N LYS A 6 0.47 1.51 -21.09
CA LYS A 6 1.76 0.94 -20.70
C LYS A 6 1.58 -0.30 -19.83
N ASP A 7 0.69 -0.24 -18.85
CA ASP A 7 0.48 -1.35 -17.91
C ASP A 7 -0.05 -2.58 -18.66
N LEU A 8 -0.96 -2.40 -19.62
CA LEU A 8 -1.44 -3.49 -20.48
C LEU A 8 -0.30 -4.21 -21.22
N PHE A 9 0.61 -3.43 -21.83
CA PHE A 9 1.77 -4.00 -22.55
C PHE A 9 2.84 -4.60 -21.63
N GLN A 10 2.86 -4.24 -20.35
CA GLN A 10 3.75 -4.88 -19.36
C GLN A 10 3.26 -6.28 -18.99
N TYR A 11 1.94 -6.50 -18.97
CA TYR A 11 1.36 -7.81 -18.70
C TYR A 11 1.30 -8.69 -19.96
N ASP A 12 0.97 -8.11 -21.11
CA ASP A 12 0.97 -8.79 -22.40
C ASP A 12 1.66 -7.91 -23.47
N PRO A 13 2.92 -8.19 -23.82
CA PRO A 13 3.63 -7.44 -24.85
C PRO A 13 3.00 -7.51 -26.24
N ASN A 14 2.18 -8.54 -26.51
CA ASN A 14 1.54 -8.80 -27.80
C ASN A 14 0.08 -8.33 -27.84
N PHE A 15 -0.34 -7.51 -26.87
CA PHE A 15 -1.70 -7.02 -26.78
C PHE A 15 -2.13 -6.33 -28.09
N ASP A 16 -3.26 -6.78 -28.65
CA ASP A 16 -3.74 -6.32 -29.95
C ASP A 16 -4.03 -4.81 -29.94
N GLN A 17 -3.38 -4.10 -30.87
CA GLN A 17 -3.55 -2.65 -31.03
C GLN A 17 -5.01 -2.26 -31.31
N ALA A 18 -5.77 -3.10 -32.02
CA ALA A 18 -7.18 -2.84 -32.28
C ALA A 18 -8.01 -2.87 -30.98
N LYS A 19 -7.69 -3.78 -30.05
CA LYS A 19 -8.28 -3.81 -28.71
C LYS A 19 -7.94 -2.54 -27.94
N ILE A 20 -6.67 -2.09 -27.94
CA ILE A 20 -6.28 -0.85 -27.23
C ILE A 20 -7.00 0.38 -27.78
N ARG A 21 -7.21 0.48 -29.08
CA ARG A 21 -8.00 1.58 -29.68
C ARG A 21 -9.43 1.58 -29.18
N ARG A 22 -10.07 0.40 -29.04
CA ARG A 22 -11.42 0.27 -28.47
C ARG A 22 -11.44 0.65 -26.99
N LEU A 23 -10.44 0.20 -26.24
CA LEU A 23 -10.30 0.46 -24.81
C LEU A 23 -10.06 1.95 -24.49
N THR A 24 -9.19 2.61 -25.25
CA THR A 24 -8.89 4.04 -25.08
C THR A 24 -9.88 4.95 -25.80
N GLY A 25 -10.57 4.45 -26.83
CA GLY A 25 -11.41 5.24 -27.74
C GLY A 25 -10.60 6.20 -28.62
N LYS A 26 -9.28 6.00 -28.73
CA LYS A 26 -8.36 6.86 -29.49
C LYS A 26 -7.68 6.05 -30.58
N THR A 27 -7.56 6.63 -31.77
CA THR A 27 -6.80 6.05 -32.89
C THR A 27 -5.29 6.18 -32.69
N ASN A 28 -4.84 7.28 -32.08
CA ASN A 28 -3.44 7.54 -31.75
C ASN A 28 -3.24 7.58 -30.23
N TYR A 29 -3.30 6.41 -29.60
CA TYR A 29 -3.14 6.27 -28.15
C TYR A 29 -1.66 6.38 -27.75
N LYS A 30 -1.41 6.95 -26.56
CA LYS A 30 -0.08 7.05 -25.94
C LYS A 30 0.05 6.03 -24.82
N LYS A 31 1.28 5.67 -24.47
CA LYS A 31 1.57 4.76 -23.33
C LYS A 31 0.99 5.29 -21.99
N SER A 32 0.90 6.60 -21.84
CA SER A 32 0.34 7.26 -20.66
C SER A 32 -1.19 7.39 -20.69
N ASP A 33 -1.85 6.99 -21.78
CA ASP A 33 -3.31 7.08 -21.86
C ASP A 33 -3.94 6.10 -20.85
N SER A 34 -4.95 6.61 -20.16
CA SER A 34 -5.76 5.81 -19.26
C SER A 34 -6.72 4.94 -20.05
N VAL A 35 -6.87 3.72 -19.57
CA VAL A 35 -7.82 2.72 -20.06
C VAL A 35 -9.00 2.67 -19.09
N ASP A 36 -10.20 2.78 -19.65
CA ASP A 36 -11.43 2.65 -18.89
C ASP A 36 -11.73 1.16 -18.62
N LEU A 37 -11.83 0.80 -17.34
CA LEU A 37 -12.15 -0.55 -16.89
C LEU A 37 -13.53 -1.01 -17.39
N SER A 38 -14.46 -0.07 -17.57
CA SER A 38 -15.80 -0.36 -18.10
C SER A 38 -15.73 -0.87 -19.55
N ARG A 39 -14.78 -0.32 -20.32
CA ARG A 39 -14.53 -0.74 -21.72
C ARG A 39 -13.75 -2.05 -21.79
N LEU A 40 -12.90 -2.32 -20.81
CA LEU A 40 -12.26 -3.63 -20.65
C LEU A 40 -13.30 -4.73 -20.41
N ALA A 41 -14.25 -4.51 -19.50
CA ALA A 41 -15.35 -5.45 -19.26
C ALA A 41 -16.25 -5.64 -20.50
N ALA A 42 -16.50 -4.55 -21.24
CA ALA A 42 -17.29 -4.59 -22.47
C ALA A 42 -16.57 -5.22 -23.67
N LEU A 43 -15.24 -5.44 -23.59
CA LEU A 43 -14.48 -6.07 -24.68
C LEU A 43 -14.88 -7.53 -24.90
N ASN A 44 -15.48 -8.18 -23.88
CA ASN A 44 -15.97 -9.56 -23.87
C ASN A 44 -15.01 -10.57 -24.54
N ASP A 45 -13.72 -10.38 -24.25
CA ASP A 45 -12.65 -11.19 -24.80
C ASP A 45 -12.46 -12.42 -23.90
N LYS A 46 -12.61 -13.62 -24.48
CA LYS A 46 -12.57 -14.89 -23.73
C LYS A 46 -11.21 -15.15 -23.11
N ASP A 47 -10.16 -14.55 -23.67
CA ASP A 47 -8.79 -14.70 -23.19
C ASP A 47 -8.39 -13.61 -22.17
N LEU A 48 -9.30 -12.67 -21.85
CA LEU A 48 -9.03 -11.54 -20.96
C LEU A 48 -9.86 -11.62 -19.68
N SER A 49 -9.20 -12.01 -18.58
CA SER A 49 -9.77 -11.92 -17.23
C SER A 49 -9.24 -10.69 -16.50
N VAL A 50 -10.12 -9.79 -16.09
CA VAL A 50 -9.76 -8.57 -15.35
C VAL A 50 -10.16 -8.71 -13.89
N PHE A 51 -9.16 -8.71 -13.00
CA PHE A 51 -9.38 -8.71 -11.56
C PHE A 51 -9.12 -7.31 -11.00
N ALA A 52 -10.18 -6.65 -10.52
CA ALA A 52 -10.06 -5.39 -9.80
C ALA A 52 -9.94 -5.67 -8.31
N ALA A 53 -8.74 -5.51 -7.76
CA ALA A 53 -8.51 -5.59 -6.32
C ALA A 53 -8.33 -4.18 -5.75
N LYS A 54 -9.14 -3.83 -4.74
CA LYS A 54 -8.90 -2.64 -3.94
C LYS A 54 -7.87 -3.00 -2.88
N LYS A 55 -6.77 -2.24 -2.82
CA LYS A 55 -5.82 -2.36 -1.71
C LYS A 55 -6.56 -1.96 -0.43
N GLU A 56 -6.78 -2.94 0.44
CA GLU A 56 -7.38 -2.72 1.75
C GLU A 56 -6.46 -1.89 2.66
N GLY A 57 -7.07 -1.13 3.56
CA GLY A 57 -6.37 -0.16 4.41
C GLY A 57 -5.94 -0.71 5.76
N LYS A 58 -5.44 0.19 6.63
CA LYS A 58 -5.04 -0.14 8.01
C LYS A 58 -6.15 -0.84 8.82
N SER A 59 -7.42 -0.51 8.56
CA SER A 59 -8.56 -1.14 9.23
C SER A 59 -8.68 -2.64 8.96
N PHE A 60 -8.31 -3.10 7.76
CA PHE A 60 -8.27 -4.52 7.43
C PHE A 60 -7.11 -5.22 8.13
N LEU A 61 -5.92 -4.63 8.14
CA LEU A 61 -4.77 -5.16 8.88
C LEU A 61 -5.10 -5.36 10.36
N ASN A 62 -5.79 -4.42 10.98
CA ASN A 62 -6.19 -4.50 12.40
C ASN A 62 -7.25 -5.59 12.67
N SER A 63 -7.92 -6.10 11.64
CA SER A 63 -8.87 -7.22 11.77
C SER A 63 -8.18 -8.59 11.71
N ILE A 64 -6.91 -8.63 11.31
CA ILE A 64 -6.12 -9.86 11.27
C ILE A 64 -5.62 -10.14 12.69
N GLN A 65 -6.10 -11.24 13.27
CA GLN A 65 -5.74 -11.65 14.64
C GLN A 65 -4.33 -12.25 14.72
N ASP A 66 -3.85 -12.86 13.64
CA ASP A 66 -2.51 -13.44 13.57
C ASP A 66 -1.47 -12.35 13.26
N ASP A 67 -0.59 -12.07 14.21
CA ASP A 67 0.42 -11.00 14.10
C ASP A 67 1.47 -11.26 13.02
N ASN A 68 1.82 -12.53 12.76
CA ASN A 68 2.78 -12.90 11.72
C ASN A 68 2.15 -12.69 10.33
N MET A 69 0.91 -13.14 10.16
CA MET A 69 0.14 -12.92 8.94
C MET A 69 -0.13 -11.44 8.70
N ARG A 70 -0.44 -10.68 9.76
CA ARG A 70 -0.62 -9.22 9.70
C ARG A 70 0.64 -8.51 9.22
N THR A 71 1.80 -8.90 9.72
CA THR A 71 3.10 -8.32 9.33
C THR A 71 3.43 -8.61 7.87
N GLN A 72 3.30 -9.87 7.45
CA GLN A 72 3.54 -10.28 6.07
C GLN A 72 2.62 -9.55 5.08
N ILE A 73 1.34 -9.39 5.43
CA ILE A 73 0.36 -8.67 4.61
C ILE A 73 0.66 -7.17 4.60
N ALA A 74 1.10 -6.58 5.71
CA ALA A 74 1.47 -5.16 5.77
C ALA A 74 2.67 -4.85 4.86
N ASP A 75 3.69 -5.71 4.89
CA ASP A 75 4.90 -5.60 4.08
C ASP A 75 4.60 -5.79 2.59
N ALA A 76 3.89 -6.87 2.24
CA ALA A 76 3.50 -7.16 0.86
C ALA A 76 2.59 -6.07 0.27
N ALA A 77 1.65 -5.56 1.08
CA ALA A 77 0.78 -4.47 0.66
C ALA A 77 1.53 -3.12 0.63
N ARG A 78 2.76 -2.99 1.16
CA ARG A 78 3.43 -1.69 1.37
C ARG A 78 2.54 -0.70 2.11
N ILE A 79 1.82 -1.17 3.13
CA ILE A 79 1.08 -0.28 4.03
C ILE A 79 2.12 0.21 5.02
N LYS A 80 2.43 1.51 4.97
CA LYS A 80 3.25 2.11 6.02
C LYS A 80 2.49 1.93 7.32
N ASN A 81 2.95 0.99 8.14
CA ASN A 81 2.76 1.05 9.58
C ASN A 81 3.57 2.27 10.06
N GLU A 82 3.04 3.46 9.78
CA GLU A 82 3.11 4.53 10.75
C GLU A 82 2.23 4.07 11.92
N GLU A 83 2.70 3.05 12.65
CA GLU A 83 2.73 3.24 14.07
C GLU A 83 3.48 4.55 14.23
N LYS A 84 2.77 5.58 14.69
CA LYS A 84 3.46 6.57 15.49
C LYS A 84 4.20 5.75 16.52
N THR A 85 5.47 5.46 16.27
CA THR A 85 6.45 5.53 17.33
C THR A 85 6.28 6.96 17.82
N GLN A 86 5.36 7.14 18.78
CA GLN A 86 5.52 8.16 19.78
C GLN A 86 6.86 7.80 20.43
N ASN A 87 7.92 8.26 19.78
CA ASN A 87 9.16 8.56 20.43
C ASN A 87 8.83 9.77 21.31
N ASN A 88 7.99 9.56 22.33
CA ASN A 88 8.04 10.36 23.53
C ASN A 88 9.32 9.91 24.24
N LYS A 89 10.45 10.32 23.66
CA LYS A 89 11.59 10.70 24.49
C LYS A 89 11.13 11.94 25.24
N ASN A 90 10.33 11.72 26.29
CA ASN A 90 10.42 12.56 27.46
C ASN A 90 11.84 12.35 27.98
N ALA A 91 12.77 13.14 27.45
CA ALA A 91 13.99 13.45 28.16
C ALA A 91 13.59 14.42 29.28
N ASP A 92 12.89 13.88 30.27
CA ASP A 92 12.90 14.42 31.62
C ASP A 92 13.24 13.25 32.53
N THR A 93 14.53 13.19 32.83
CA THR A 93 15.13 12.35 33.87
C THR A 93 14.29 12.38 35.14
N PRO A 94 13.79 11.24 35.65
CA PRO A 94 13.44 11.13 37.04
C PRO A 94 14.77 10.94 37.80
N ALA A 95 15.35 12.04 38.29
CA ALA A 95 16.33 11.97 39.37
C ALA A 95 15.61 11.52 40.67
N GLY A 96 15.12 10.28 40.64
CA GLY A 96 14.52 9.61 41.79
C GLY A 96 15.64 9.12 42.68
N ILE A 97 16.04 9.96 43.63
CA ILE A 97 16.78 9.49 44.80
C ILE A 97 15.86 8.45 45.47
N PRO A 98 16.30 7.19 45.62
CA PRO A 98 15.45 6.18 46.23
C PRO A 98 15.10 6.64 47.65
N MET A 99 13.80 6.58 47.99
CA MET A 99 13.19 7.20 49.17
C MET A 99 13.72 6.66 50.52
N ASN A 100 14.67 5.71 50.49
CA ASN A 100 15.37 5.16 51.63
C ASN A 100 16.76 5.78 51.87
N LYS A 101 17.18 6.78 51.09
CA LYS A 101 18.46 7.49 51.27
C LYS A 101 18.26 8.99 51.41
N SER A 102 18.80 9.53 52.49
CA SER A 102 18.88 10.98 52.71
C SER A 102 19.92 11.60 51.77
N ILE A 103 19.59 12.77 51.24
CA ILE A 103 20.46 13.60 50.37
C ILE A 103 21.74 14.08 51.06
N PHE A 104 21.81 14.01 52.39
CA PHE A 104 23.01 14.38 53.16
C PHE A 104 24.03 13.24 53.30
N ASP A 105 23.72 12.03 52.84
CA ASP A 105 24.56 10.84 53.02
C ASP A 105 25.36 10.47 51.74
N ILE A 106 25.28 11.30 50.70
CA ILE A 106 26.10 11.15 49.50
C ILE A 106 27.48 11.74 49.81
N LYS A 107 28.42 10.89 50.25
CA LYS A 107 29.83 11.27 50.35
C LYS A 107 30.37 11.54 48.94
N HIS A 108 30.95 12.73 48.76
CA HIS A 108 31.68 13.14 47.55
C HIS A 108 32.89 12.25 47.26
#